data_AF-A0A257WC77-F1
#
_entry.id   AF-A0A257WC77-F1
#
_cell.length_a   1.000
_cell.length_b   1.000
_cell.length_c   1.000
_cell.angle_alpha   90.00
_cell.angle_beta   90.00
_cell.angle_gamma   90.00
#
_symmetry.space_group_name_H-M   'P 1'
#
loop_
_entity.id
_entity.type
_entity.pdbx_description
1 polymer ?
#
loop_
_entity_poly.entity_id
_entity_poly.type
_entity_poly.pdbx_seq_one_letter_code
_entity_poly.pdbx_strand_id
1 'polypeptide(L)' 'MGKPTGFLEFTRSMPGKRAPQERLQDYKEFVAPYSDAALNEQSARCMNCGVPFCHSGCPLG' A
#
# COMPACT_ATOMS: atom_id res chain seq x y z
N MET A 1 -9.83 2.60 12.41
CA MET A 1 -8.52 3.06 11.89
C MET A 1 -7.44 2.25 12.57
N GLY A 2 -6.36 1.94 11.86
CA GLY A 2 -5.31 1.00 12.26
C GLY A 2 -4.72 1.17 13.65
N LYS A 3 -3.85 0.24 14.04
CA LYS A 3 -3.04 0.35 15.26
C LYS A 3 -2.26 1.68 15.24
N PRO A 4 -2.44 2.63 16.18
CA PRO A 4 -1.79 3.95 16.11
C PRO A 4 -0.25 3.90 16.03
N THR A 5 0.35 2.84 16.59
CA THR A 5 1.79 2.56 16.54
C THR A 5 2.21 1.68 15.36
N GLY A 6 1.28 1.29 14.48
CA GLY A 6 1.53 0.37 13.37
C GLY A 6 2.59 0.87 12.40
N PHE A 7 2.76 2.19 12.26
CA PHE A 7 3.82 2.77 11.44
C PHE A 7 5.24 2.56 11.99
N LEU A 8 5.37 2.32 13.31
CA LEU A 8 6.63 2.00 13.99
C LEU A 8 6.93 0.50 13.95
N GLU A 9 5.90 -0.33 13.95
CA GLU A 9 6.02 -1.79 14.08
C GLU A 9 6.16 -2.51 12.73
N PHE A 10 5.43 -2.05 11.71
CA PHE A 10 5.46 -2.66 10.38
C PHE A 10 6.25 -1.78 9.44
N THR A 11 7.20 -2.30 8.69
CA THR A 11 7.85 -1.53 7.62
C THR A 11 6.93 -1.40 6.41
N ARG A 12 7.14 -0.34 5.61
CA ARG A 12 6.43 -0.22 4.32
C ARG A 12 6.86 -1.36 3.40
N SER A 13 5.88 -2.10 2.90
CA SER A 13 6.07 -3.09 1.84
C SER A 13 5.27 -2.67 0.61
N MET A 14 5.69 -3.17 -0.56
CA MET A 14 4.99 -2.97 -1.83
C MET A 14 4.39 -4.30 -2.26
N PRO A 15 3.30 -4.29 -3.04
CA PRO A 15 2.75 -5.53 -3.56
C PRO A 15 3.76 -6.20 -4.50
N GLY A 16 3.66 -7.52 -4.62
CA GLY A 16 4.47 -8.30 -5.55
C GLY A 16 4.31 -7.82 -6.98
N LYS A 17 5.35 -7.98 -7.80
CA LYS A 17 5.33 -7.58 -9.21
C LYS A 17 5.88 -8.70 -10.08
N ARG A 18 5.26 -8.89 -11.26
CA ARG A 18 5.81 -9.78 -12.30
C ARG A 18 7.16 -9.25 -12.78
N ALA A 19 8.08 -10.16 -13.08
CA ALA A 19 9.42 -9.80 -13.54
C ALA A 19 9.34 -9.01 -14.88
N PRO A 20 10.27 -8.07 -15.12
CA PRO A 20 10.30 -7.31 -16.38
C PRO A 20 10.28 -8.19 -17.63
N GLN A 21 11.02 -9.30 -17.61
CA GLN A 21 11.16 -10.21 -18.76
C GLN A 21 9.83 -10.89 -19.12
N GLU A 22 9.01 -11.22 -18.12
CA GLU A 22 7.70 -11.86 -18.31
C GLU A 22 6.69 -10.87 -18.90
N ARG A 23 6.65 -9.64 -18.38
CA ARG A 23 5.68 -8.61 -18.80
C ARG A 23 6.01 -7.92 -20.13
N LEU A 24 7.10 -8.31 -20.80
CA LEU A 24 7.37 -7.88 -22.19
C LEU A 24 6.54 -8.67 -23.22
N GLN A 25 6.00 -9.82 -22.82
CA GLN A 25 5.29 -10.74 -23.72
C GLN A 25 3.77 -10.51 -23.75
N ASP A 26 3.25 -9.62 -22.89
CA ASP A 26 1.82 -9.33 -22.78
C ASP A 26 1.56 -7.90 -22.26
N TYR A 27 0.28 -7.50 -22.29
CA TYR A 27 -0.20 -6.21 -21.76
C TYR A 27 -1.04 -6.39 -20.49
N LYS A 28 -0.85 -7.48 -19.74
CA LYS A 28 -1.62 -7.77 -18.53
C LYS A 28 -1.08 -6.96 -17.34
N GLU A 29 -1.91 -6.77 -16.33
CA GLU A 29 -1.48 -6.17 -15.06
C GLU A 29 -0.27 -6.93 -14.50
N PHE A 30 0.71 -6.19 -13.98
CA PHE A 30 1.96 -6.75 -13.45
C PHE A 30 2.09 -6.57 -11.95
N VAL A 31 1.27 -5.74 -11.32
CA VAL A 31 1.19 -5.57 -9.88
C VAL A 31 0.18 -6.56 -9.31
N ALA A 32 0.64 -7.43 -8.42
CA ALA A 32 -0.22 -8.37 -7.72
C ALA A 32 -1.03 -7.65 -6.61
N PRO A 33 -2.20 -8.17 -6.21
CA PRO A 33 -2.83 -7.74 -4.97
C PRO A 33 -1.96 -8.09 -3.76
N TYR A 34 -2.12 -7.36 -2.66
CA TYR A 34 -1.60 -7.80 -1.37
C TYR A 34 -2.31 -9.08 -0.91
N SER A 35 -1.63 -9.91 -0.13
CA SER A 35 -2.32 -10.90 0.71
C SER A 35 -3.11 -10.19 1.80
N ASP A 36 -4.16 -10.81 2.33
CA ASP A 36 -4.98 -10.22 3.39
C ASP A 36 -4.14 -9.83 4.62
N ALA A 37 -3.16 -10.66 5.00
CA ALA A 37 -2.25 -10.35 6.10
C ALA A 37 -1.44 -9.08 5.83
N ALA A 38 -0.78 -9.01 4.67
CA ALA A 38 0.02 -7.84 4.29
C ALA A 38 -0.83 -6.58 4.15
N LEU A 39 -2.05 -6.69 3.61
CA LEU A 39 -2.98 -5.59 3.47
C LEU A 39 -3.39 -5.02 4.84
N ASN A 40 -3.69 -5.88 5.81
CA ASN A 40 -4.00 -5.48 7.18
C ASN A 40 -2.81 -4.78 7.85
N GLU A 41 -1.58 -5.30 7.69
CA GLU A 41 -0.38 -4.65 8.22
C GLU A 41 -0.14 -3.28 7.59
N GLN A 42 -0.22 -3.16 6.26
CA GLN A 42 0.06 -1.90 5.57
C GLN A 42 -1.01 -0.84 5.85
N SER A 43 -2.29 -1.22 5.92
CA SER A 43 -3.37 -0.30 6.32
C SER A 43 -3.28 0.10 7.79
N ALA A 44 -2.76 -0.76 8.66
CA ALA A 44 -2.52 -0.46 10.06
C ALA A 44 -1.47 0.65 10.29
N ARG A 45 -0.64 0.97 9.28
CA ARG A 45 0.34 2.06 9.33
C ARG A 45 -0.27 3.47 9.26
N CYS A 46 -1.57 3.59 8.98
CA CYS A 46 -2.23 4.90 9.02
C CYS A 46 -2.19 5.48 10.44
N MET A 47 -1.61 6.67 10.58
CA MET A 47 -1.44 7.33 11.89
C MET A 47 -2.72 7.97 12.42
N ASN A 48 -3.83 7.96 11.66
CA ASN A 48 -5.03 8.72 11.97
C ASN A 48 -4.69 10.19 12.34
N CYS A 49 -3.92 10.85 11.47
CA CYS A 49 -3.46 12.22 11.70
C CYS A 49 -4.65 13.17 11.92
N GLY A 50 -4.59 14.01 12.95
CA GLY A 50 -5.65 15.01 13.21
C GLY A 50 -5.86 15.99 12.06
N VAL A 51 -4.79 16.28 11.29
CA VAL A 51 -4.88 16.97 9.99
C VAL A 51 -4.39 15.99 8.91
N PRO A 52 -5.29 15.36 8.14
CA PRO A 52 -4.92 14.34 7.17
C PRO A 52 -4.40 14.96 5.87
N PHE A 53 -3.10 15.30 5.82
CA PHE A 53 -2.46 15.84 4.62
C PHE A 53 -2.60 14.95 3.38
N CYS A 54 -2.79 13.64 3.57
CA CYS A 54 -3.08 12.71 2.48
C CYS A 54 -4.37 13.05 1.72
N HIS A 55 -5.39 13.61 2.37
CA HIS A 55 -6.64 14.02 1.71
C HIS A 55 -6.43 15.30 0.91
N SER A 56 -5.66 16.26 1.45
CA SER A 56 -5.31 17.49 0.71
C SER A 56 -4.41 17.23 -0.50
N GLY A 57 -3.64 16.14 -0.50
CA GLY A 57 -2.84 15.72 -1.65
C GLY A 57 -3.63 14.98 -2.72
N CYS A 58 -4.87 14.56 -2.43
CA CYS A 58 -5.75 13.93 -3.40
C CYS A 58 -6.50 15.02 -4.18
N PRO A 59 -6.43 15.04 -5.53
CA PRO A 59 -7.15 16.04 -6.32
C PRO A 59 -8.68 15.90 -6.24
N LEU A 60 -9.18 14.79 -5.67
CA LEU A 60 -10.62 14.54 -5.48
C LEU A 60 -11.09 14.87 -4.05
N GLY A 61 -10.19 15.27 -3.15
CA GLY A 61 -10.43 15.35 -1.70
C GLY A 61 -10.38 14.00 -1.00
#